data_AF-M0LPB6-F1
#
_entry.id   AF-M0LPB6-F1
#
_cell.length_a   1.000
_cell.length_b   1.000
_cell.length_c   1.000
_cell.angle_alpha   90.00
_cell.angle_beta   90.00
_cell.angle_gamma   90.00
#
_symmetry.space_group_name_H-M   'P 1'
#
loop_
_entity.id
_entity.type
_entity.pdbx_description
1 polymer ?
#
loop_
_entity_poly.entity_id
_entity_poly.type
_entity_poly.pdbx_seq_one_letter_code
_entity_poly.pdbx_strand_id
1 'polypeptide(L)'
;MQRPYARAIKQRFVDGLSWEETALSEQYDEPRVKKRGNEIEHLYNSIRESGYKSQYRLLREDPNTAWSSLNDAMHPLANEIAVDIGRNGEILWNLCGQHRLAIAKVLDIDRIPVQVFRRHAEWQAIRDRARRGEEIPEEFAEHPDLEDVLADESADR
;
A
#
# COMPACT_ATOMS: atom_id res chain seq x y z
N MET A 1 -16.32 8.39 -5.46
CA MET A 1 -15.51 9.23 -6.36
C MET A 1 -14.07 8.74 -6.28
N GLN A 2 -13.42 8.41 -7.41
CA GLN A 2 -12.01 8.01 -7.41
C GLN A 2 -11.14 9.21 -7.00
N ARG A 3 -10.14 9.02 -6.12
CA ARG A 3 -9.29 10.12 -5.67
C ARG A 3 -8.47 10.71 -6.83
N PRO A 4 -8.16 12.02 -6.83
CA PRO A 4 -7.51 12.70 -7.96
C PRO A 4 -6.25 12.01 -8.45
N TYR A 5 -5.36 11.60 -7.54
CA TYR A 5 -4.12 10.92 -7.89
C TYR A 5 -4.33 9.52 -8.48
N ALA A 6 -5.27 8.73 -7.95
CA ALA A 6 -5.55 7.40 -8.50
C ALA A 6 -6.10 7.51 -9.93
N ARG A 7 -6.94 8.52 -10.19
CA ARG A 7 -7.44 8.84 -11.53
C ARG A 7 -6.31 9.30 -12.45
N ALA A 8 -5.45 10.22 -11.99
CA ALA A 8 -4.33 10.73 -12.78
C ALA A 8 -3.31 9.65 -13.15
N ILE A 9 -2.99 8.74 -12.21
CA ILE A 9 -2.07 7.62 -12.45
C ILE A 9 -2.63 6.70 -13.53
N LYS A 10 -3.93 6.36 -13.46
CA LYS A 10 -4.59 5.59 -14.53
C LYS A 10 -4.53 6.33 -15.87
N GLN A 11 -4.90 7.61 -15.89
CA GLN A 11 -4.88 8.43 -17.10
C GLN A 11 -3.50 8.48 -17.75
N ARG A 12 -2.44 8.63 -16.94
CA ARG A 12 -1.07 8.67 -17.45
C ARG A 12 -0.64 7.33 -18.05
N PHE A 13 -0.79 6.25 -17.28
CA PHE A 13 -0.11 4.98 -17.59
C PHE A 13 -1.00 3.97 -18.33
N VAL A 14 -2.32 4.14 -18.29
CA VAL A 14 -3.28 3.30 -19.01
C VAL A 14 -3.86 4.05 -20.20
N ASP A 15 -4.32 5.29 -20.00
CA ASP A 15 -4.99 6.05 -21.05
C ASP A 15 -4.00 6.84 -21.94
N GLY A 16 -2.72 6.91 -21.56
CA GLY A 16 -1.63 7.50 -22.35
C GLY A 16 -1.57 9.03 -22.35
N LEU A 17 -2.29 9.71 -21.45
CA LEU A 17 -2.33 11.18 -21.39
C LEU A 17 -0.99 11.78 -20.90
N SER A 18 -0.73 13.04 -21.27
CA SER A 18 0.31 13.83 -20.61
C SER A 18 -0.12 14.25 -19.20
N TRP A 19 0.82 14.61 -18.32
CA TRP A 19 0.49 14.97 -16.93
C TRP A 19 -0.44 16.19 -16.85
N GLU A 20 -0.25 17.14 -17.76
CA GLU A 20 -1.04 18.36 -17.92
C GLU A 20 -2.51 18.07 -18.30
N GLU A 21 -2.77 16.94 -18.95
CA GLU A 21 -4.10 16.49 -19.34
C GLU A 21 -4.76 15.55 -18.31
N THR A 22 -4.02 15.17 -17.25
CA THR A 22 -4.56 14.32 -16.18
C THR A 22 -5.30 15.12 -15.12
N ALA A 23 -6.01 14.40 -14.25
CA ALA A 23 -6.64 14.93 -13.05
C ALA A 23 -5.71 15.68 -12.07
N LEU A 24 -4.39 15.65 -12.25
CA LEU A 24 -3.47 16.49 -11.49
C LEU A 24 -3.61 17.98 -11.84
N SER A 25 -3.92 18.33 -13.09
CA SER A 25 -4.07 19.72 -13.52
C SER A 25 -5.32 20.40 -12.94
N GLU A 26 -6.30 19.62 -12.47
CA GLU A 26 -7.43 20.12 -11.68
C GLU A 26 -7.03 20.57 -10.27
N GLN A 27 -5.90 20.08 -9.75
CA GLN A 27 -5.46 20.30 -8.36
C GLN A 27 -4.28 21.26 -8.25
N TYR A 28 -3.49 21.40 -9.32
CA TYR A 28 -2.20 22.06 -9.30
C TYR A 28 -1.96 22.88 -10.57
N ASP A 29 -1.14 23.92 -10.45
CA ASP A 29 -0.63 24.67 -11.60
C ASP A 29 0.44 23.87 -12.37
N GLU A 30 0.72 24.27 -13.61
CA GLU A 30 1.60 23.53 -14.52
C GLU A 30 2.98 23.19 -13.91
N PRO A 31 3.69 24.10 -13.21
CA PRO A 31 4.97 23.75 -12.60
C PRO A 31 4.86 22.64 -11.54
N ARG A 32 3.79 22.65 -10.73
CA ARG A 32 3.55 21.61 -9.73
C ARG A 32 3.07 20.31 -10.35
N VAL A 33 2.26 20.36 -11.42
CA VAL A 33 1.87 19.18 -12.20
C VAL A 33 3.11 18.48 -12.72
N LYS A 34 4.05 19.20 -13.36
CA LYS A 34 5.32 18.62 -13.84
C LYS A 34 6.13 18.00 -12.72
N LYS A 35 6.31 18.72 -11.60
CA LYS A 35 7.06 18.21 -10.45
C LYS A 35 6.44 16.91 -9.90
N ARG A 36 5.14 16.92 -9.61
CA ARG A 36 4.42 15.76 -9.06
C ARG A 36 4.35 14.60 -10.05
N GLY A 37 4.15 14.89 -11.33
CA GLY A 37 4.17 13.91 -12.40
C GLY A 37 5.51 13.18 -12.46
N ASN A 38 6.62 13.92 -12.43
CA ASN A 38 7.97 13.33 -12.40
C ASN A 38 8.20 12.45 -11.16
N GLU A 39 7.80 12.92 -9.97
CA GLU A 39 7.86 12.12 -8.73
C GLU A 39 7.12 10.77 -8.88
N ILE A 40 5.93 10.80 -9.48
CA ILE A 40 5.11 9.60 -9.72
C ILE A 40 5.73 8.72 -10.81
N GLU A 41 6.29 9.28 -11.89
CA GLU A 41 6.98 8.50 -12.93
C GLU A 41 8.21 7.78 -12.40
N HIS A 42 9.01 8.45 -11.57
CA HIS A 42 10.16 7.81 -10.94
C HIS A 42 9.73 6.63 -10.06
N LEU A 43 8.68 6.80 -9.26
CA LEU A 43 8.13 5.72 -8.44
C LEU A 43 7.56 4.58 -9.29
N TYR A 44 6.81 4.91 -10.35
CA TYR A 44 6.24 3.92 -11.28
C TYR A 44 7.33 3.09 -11.94
N ASN A 45 8.35 3.73 -12.51
CA ASN A 45 9.45 3.04 -13.17
C ASN A 45 10.25 2.17 -12.18
N SER A 46 10.50 2.67 -10.98
CA SER A 46 11.16 1.89 -9.93
C SER A 46 10.39 0.60 -9.61
N ILE A 47 9.07 0.70 -9.39
CA ILE A 47 8.23 -0.47 -9.08
C ILE A 47 8.12 -1.42 -10.29
N ARG A 48 7.99 -0.87 -11.51
CA ARG A 48 7.88 -1.65 -12.75
C ARG A 48 9.15 -2.44 -13.04
N GLU A 49 10.32 -1.85 -12.84
CA GLU A 49 11.60 -2.43 -13.23
C GLU A 49 12.20 -3.32 -12.13
N SER A 50 12.01 -2.94 -10.86
CA SER A 50 12.63 -3.63 -9.71
C SER A 50 11.63 -4.37 -8.82
N GLY A 51 10.34 -4.37 -9.17
CA GLY A 51 9.26 -4.88 -8.35
C GLY A 51 8.88 -3.96 -7.18
N TYR A 52 7.74 -4.26 -6.55
CA TYR A 52 7.32 -3.54 -5.35
C TYR A 52 8.20 -3.93 -4.14
N LYS A 53 8.78 -2.93 -3.48
CA LYS A 53 9.52 -3.12 -2.22
C LYS A 53 8.72 -2.57 -1.04
N SER A 54 8.58 -3.37 0.02
CA SER A 54 8.04 -2.86 1.29
C SER A 54 8.93 -1.75 1.83
N GLN A 55 8.37 -0.84 2.63
CA GLN A 55 9.18 0.22 3.26
C GLN A 55 10.28 -0.36 4.17
N TYR A 56 10.03 -1.51 4.80
CA TYR A 56 11.05 -2.24 5.56
C TYR A 56 12.21 -2.69 4.67
N ARG A 57 11.92 -3.34 3.53
CA ARG A 57 12.96 -3.78 2.58
C ARG A 57 13.70 -2.58 2.00
N LEU A 58 12.97 -1.54 1.58
CA LEU A 58 13.55 -0.33 1.01
C LEU A 58 14.50 0.35 1.99
N LEU A 59 14.11 0.49 3.27
CA LEU A 59 14.97 1.08 4.30
C LEU A 59 16.26 0.28 4.53
N ARG A 60 16.22 -1.06 4.38
CA ARG A 60 17.40 -1.92 4.53
C ARG A 60 18.33 -1.86 3.32
N GLU A 61 17.77 -1.81 2.11
CA GLU A 61 18.53 -1.88 0.86
C GLU A 61 19.01 -0.52 0.36
N ASP A 62 18.18 0.52 0.50
CA ASP A 62 18.47 1.90 0.10
C ASP A 62 17.87 2.89 1.11
N PRO A 63 18.54 3.11 2.25
CA PRO A 63 18.09 4.05 3.26
C PRO A 63 17.89 5.47 2.71
N ASN A 64 18.76 5.92 1.80
CA ASN A 64 18.70 7.29 1.27
C ASN A 64 17.39 7.53 0.52
N THR A 65 16.99 6.57 -0.31
CA THR A 65 15.70 6.63 -1.02
C THR A 65 14.52 6.50 -0.06
N ALA A 66 14.62 5.63 0.95
CA ALA A 66 13.58 5.46 1.97
C ALA A 66 13.29 6.76 2.74
N TRP A 67 14.33 7.53 3.06
CA TRP A 67 14.22 8.80 3.77
C TRP A 67 13.84 9.98 2.86
N SER A 68 14.35 10.03 1.62
CA SER A 68 14.07 11.14 0.70
C SER A 68 12.66 11.09 0.10
N SER A 69 12.04 9.90 0.05
CA SER A 69 10.69 9.68 -0.51
C SER A 69 9.56 9.88 0.52
N LEU A 70 9.87 10.46 1.69
CA LEU A 70 8.90 10.74 2.73
C LEU A 70 8.04 11.96 2.36
N ASN A 71 6.72 11.82 2.50
CA ASN A 71 5.79 12.93 2.34
C ASN A 71 5.54 13.70 3.66
N ASP A 72 5.99 13.15 4.80
CA ASP A 72 5.75 13.66 6.14
C ASP A 72 7.00 13.42 7.02
N ALA A 73 7.08 14.03 8.20
CA ALA A 73 8.18 13.87 9.16
C ALA A 73 8.21 12.49 9.86
N MET A 74 7.47 11.51 9.33
CA MET A 74 7.30 10.19 9.92
C MET A 74 8.41 9.23 9.45
N HIS A 75 8.81 8.31 10.34
CA HIS A 75 9.82 7.29 10.02
C HIS A 75 9.39 6.43 8.81
N PRO A 76 10.29 6.04 7.88
CA PRO A 76 9.95 5.27 6.68
C PRO A 76 9.15 3.99 6.94
N LEU A 77 9.42 3.31 8.06
CA LEU A 77 8.67 2.11 8.45
C LEU A 77 7.17 2.34 8.72
N ALA A 78 6.76 3.56 9.04
CA ALA A 78 5.35 3.92 9.19
C ALA A 78 4.77 4.55 7.92
N ASN A 79 5.56 4.68 6.85
CA ASN A 79 5.13 5.18 5.54
C ASN A 79 4.69 4.04 4.61
N GLU A 80 4.20 2.89 5.11
CA GLU A 80 3.66 1.83 4.26
C GLU A 80 2.22 2.14 3.81
N ILE A 81 1.68 1.41 2.83
CA ILE A 81 0.23 1.43 2.57
C ILE A 81 -0.49 0.94 3.84
N ALA A 82 -1.32 1.79 4.43
CA ALA A 82 -2.04 1.47 5.66
C ALA A 82 -3.44 0.91 5.37
N VAL A 83 -3.84 -0.09 6.13
CA VAL A 83 -5.19 -0.68 6.11
C VAL A 83 -5.73 -0.83 7.52
N ASP A 84 -7.04 -0.75 7.66
CA ASP A 84 -7.77 -1.16 8.85
C ASP A 84 -8.50 -2.48 8.53
N ILE A 85 -8.68 -3.35 9.52
CA ILE A 85 -9.47 -4.58 9.36
C ILE A 85 -10.85 -4.40 9.99
N GLY A 86 -11.88 -4.60 9.17
CA GLY A 86 -13.29 -4.52 9.53
C GLY A 86 -13.74 -5.64 10.47
N ARG A 87 -15.02 -5.60 10.86
CA ARG A 87 -15.63 -6.57 11.79
C ARG A 87 -15.51 -8.01 11.28
N ASN A 88 -15.66 -8.21 9.98
CA ASN A 88 -15.71 -9.52 9.34
C ASN A 88 -14.47 -9.76 8.47
N GLY A 89 -13.33 -9.16 8.81
CA GLY A 89 -12.09 -9.31 8.04
C GLY A 89 -12.04 -8.46 6.78
N GLU A 90 -12.91 -7.48 6.60
CA GLU A 90 -12.80 -6.60 5.44
C GLU A 90 -11.49 -5.79 5.50
N ILE A 91 -10.68 -5.83 4.45
CA ILE A 91 -9.47 -5.01 4.36
C ILE A 91 -9.86 -3.62 3.84
N LEU A 92 -9.77 -2.62 4.71
CA LEU A 92 -10.20 -1.26 4.43
C LEU A 92 -8.97 -0.36 4.27
N TRP A 93 -8.80 0.25 3.10
CA TRP A 93 -7.69 1.17 2.87
C TRP A 93 -7.78 2.42 3.77
N ASN A 94 -6.76 2.66 4.58
CA ASN A 94 -6.69 3.75 5.55
C ASN A 94 -5.87 4.94 5.01
N LEU A 95 -6.23 5.41 3.81
CA LEU A 95 -5.79 6.65 3.14
C LEU A 95 -4.28 6.88 2.92
N CYS A 96 -3.39 6.05 3.47
CA CYS A 96 -1.94 6.16 3.30
C CYS A 96 -1.44 5.36 2.10
N GLY A 97 -0.40 5.87 1.44
CA GLY A 97 0.24 5.17 0.33
C GLY A 97 -0.57 5.14 -0.97
N GLN A 98 -1.46 6.11 -1.21
CA GLN A 98 -2.37 6.10 -2.38
C GLN A 98 -1.63 5.98 -3.72
N HIS A 99 -0.43 6.58 -3.86
CA HIS A 99 0.33 6.53 -5.12
C HIS A 99 0.82 5.11 -5.37
N ARG A 100 1.44 4.50 -4.36
CA ARG A 100 1.91 3.10 -4.42
C ARG A 100 0.76 2.13 -4.66
N LEU A 101 -0.39 2.32 -4.01
CA LEU A 101 -1.58 1.50 -4.24
C LEU A 101 -2.13 1.65 -5.66
N ALA A 102 -2.23 2.86 -6.18
CA ALA A 102 -2.70 3.11 -7.54
C ALA A 102 -1.74 2.55 -8.60
N ILE A 103 -0.43 2.73 -8.40
CA ILE A 103 0.61 2.17 -9.28
C ILE A 103 0.56 0.64 -9.28
N ALA A 104 0.47 0.01 -8.10
CA ALA A 104 0.36 -1.44 -8.00
C ALA A 104 -0.84 -1.99 -8.77
N LYS A 105 -1.99 -1.29 -8.73
CA LYS A 105 -3.18 -1.65 -9.52
C LYS A 105 -2.98 -1.51 -11.03
N VAL A 106 -2.29 -0.46 -11.48
CA VAL A 106 -2.04 -0.25 -12.91
C VAL A 106 -1.02 -1.26 -13.45
N LEU A 107 -0.04 -1.64 -12.64
CA LEU A 107 0.97 -2.64 -12.96
C LEU A 107 0.48 -4.09 -12.77
N ASP A 108 -0.77 -4.28 -12.37
CA ASP A 108 -1.38 -5.59 -12.10
C ASP A 108 -0.55 -6.46 -11.13
N ILE A 109 -0.10 -5.85 -10.02
CA ILE A 109 0.67 -6.54 -8.99
C ILE A 109 -0.29 -7.32 -8.09
N ASP A 110 -0.17 -8.65 -8.10
CA ASP A 110 -1.04 -9.57 -7.37
C ASP A 110 -1.08 -9.33 -5.85
N ARG A 111 0.08 -9.06 -5.24
CA ARG A 111 0.22 -8.88 -3.78
C ARG A 111 1.16 -7.74 -3.44
N ILE A 112 0.75 -6.94 -2.46
CA ILE A 112 1.54 -5.81 -1.94
C ILE A 112 1.63 -5.87 -0.41
N PRO A 113 2.74 -5.43 0.18
CA PRO A 113 2.84 -5.27 1.62
C PRO A 113 1.94 -4.12 2.09
N VAL A 114 1.27 -4.34 3.22
CA VAL A 114 0.46 -3.33 3.91
C VAL A 114 0.79 -3.33 5.39
N GLN A 115 0.53 -2.20 6.05
CA GLN A 115 0.57 -2.08 7.50
C GLN A 115 -0.85 -2.03 8.05
N VAL A 116 -1.17 -2.95 8.96
CA VAL A 116 -2.45 -2.91 9.67
C VAL A 116 -2.38 -1.86 10.78
N PHE A 117 -3.19 -0.81 10.66
CA PHE A 117 -3.21 0.30 11.60
C PHE A 117 -4.20 0.04 12.73
N ARG A 118 -5.40 -0.46 12.41
CA ARG A 118 -6.41 -0.89 13.40
C ARG A 118 -7.09 -2.19 12.98
N ARG A 119 -7.61 -2.90 13.98
CA ARG A 119 -8.49 -4.05 13.82
C ARG A 119 -9.76 -3.81 14.62
N HIS A 120 -10.91 -4.16 14.06
CA HIS A 120 -12.16 -4.19 14.81
C HIS A 120 -12.05 -5.19 15.97
N ALA A 121 -12.68 -4.91 17.11
CA ALA A 121 -12.57 -5.74 18.32
C ALA A 121 -13.06 -7.18 18.08
N GLU A 122 -14.13 -7.36 17.30
CA GLU A 122 -14.64 -8.70 16.96
C GLU A 122 -13.70 -9.47 16.02
N TRP A 123 -13.03 -8.79 15.08
CA TRP A 123 -12.00 -9.42 14.27
C TRP A 123 -10.78 -9.81 15.13
N GLN A 124 -10.38 -8.93 16.04
CA GLN A 124 -9.29 -9.23 16.97
C GLN A 124 -9.60 -10.46 17.82
N ALA A 125 -10.86 -10.65 18.25
CA ALA A 125 -11.26 -11.86 18.98
C ALA A 125 -11.11 -13.13 18.14
N ILE A 126 -11.40 -13.09 16.83
CA ILE A 126 -11.17 -14.21 15.91
C ILE A 126 -9.67 -14.49 15.78
N ARG A 127 -8.85 -13.45 15.59
CA ARG A 127 -7.39 -13.57 15.49
C ARG A 127 -6.76 -14.12 16.78
N ASP A 128 -7.28 -13.75 17.94
CA ASP A 128 -6.83 -14.26 19.23
C ASP A 128 -7.19 -15.75 19.42
N ARG A 129 -8.35 -16.19 18.92
CA ARG A 129 -8.72 -17.63 18.86
C ARG A 129 -7.76 -18.40 17.97
N ALA A 130 -7.52 -17.91 16.75
CA ALA A 130 -6.59 -18.51 15.80
C ALA A 130 -5.20 -18.71 16.43
N ARG A 131 -4.68 -17.68 17.11
CA ARG A 131 -3.40 -17.72 17.80
C ARG A 131 -3.33 -18.78 18.92
N ARG A 132 -4.45 -19.08 19.58
CA ARG A 132 -4.53 -20.12 20.62
C ARG A 132 -4.73 -21.53 20.04
N GLY A 133 -4.78 -21.66 18.71
CA GLY A 133 -5.12 -22.93 18.04
C GLY A 133 -6.58 -23.33 18.22
N GLU A 134 -7.46 -22.38 18.56
CA GLU A 134 -8.89 -22.62 18.66
C GLU A 134 -9.53 -22.59 17.27
N GLU A 135 -10.65 -23.30 17.10
CA GLU A 135 -11.43 -23.28 15.88
C GLU A 135 -11.87 -21.85 15.56
N ILE A 136 -11.75 -21.45 14.30
CA ILE A 136 -12.24 -20.18 13.74
C ILE A 136 -13.16 -20.47 12.54
N PRO A 137 -14.04 -19.55 12.15
CA PRO A 137 -14.85 -19.73 10.94
C PRO A 137 -13.98 -20.03 9.71
N GLU A 138 -14.34 -21.08 8.96
CA GLU A 138 -13.57 -21.57 7.80
C GLU A 138 -13.37 -20.50 6.72
N GLU A 139 -14.35 -19.60 6.55
CA GLU A 139 -14.28 -18.45 5.64
C GLU A 139 -13.12 -17.48 5.94
N PHE A 140 -12.55 -17.51 7.15
CA PHE A 140 -11.43 -16.68 7.55
C PHE A 140 -10.09 -17.41 7.53
N ALA A 141 -10.05 -18.71 7.27
CA ALA A 141 -8.83 -19.52 7.37
C ALA A 141 -7.69 -19.03 6.46
N GLU A 142 -8.03 -18.48 5.29
CA GLU A 142 -7.06 -17.94 4.32
C GLU A 142 -6.90 -16.41 4.41
N HIS A 143 -7.44 -15.78 5.46
CA HIS A 143 -7.36 -14.34 5.57
C HIS A 143 -5.91 -13.88 5.83
N PRO A 144 -5.36 -12.92 5.06
CA PRO A 144 -3.94 -12.56 5.12
C PRO A 144 -3.50 -12.00 6.49
N ASP A 145 -4.41 -11.38 7.24
CA ASP A 145 -4.15 -10.89 8.62
C ASP A 145 -3.99 -12.02 9.67
N LEU A 146 -4.23 -13.28 9.30
CA LEU A 146 -4.04 -14.44 10.16
C LEU A 146 -2.76 -15.22 9.83
N GLU A 147 -2.09 -14.93 8.70
CA GLU A 147 -0.90 -15.67 8.24
C GLU A 147 0.19 -15.77 9.32
N ASP A 148 0.45 -14.69 10.06
CA ASP A 148 1.51 -14.64 11.08
C ASP A 148 1.16 -15.35 12.41
N VAL A 149 -0.12 -15.67 12.64
CA VAL A 149 -0.57 -16.39 13.85
C VAL A 149 -0.97 -17.83 13.57
N LEU A 150 -1.18 -18.18 12.30
CA LEU A 150 -1.45 -19.54 11.84
C LEU A 150 -0.18 -20.24 11.32
N ALA A 151 0.83 -19.48 10.88
CA ALA A 151 2.14 -20.05 10.58
C ALA A 151 2.77 -20.58 11.88
N ASP A 152 3.06 -21.88 11.92
CA ASP A 152 3.80 -22.53 12.99
C ASP A 152 5.11 -21.75 13.27
N GLU A 153 5.45 -21.53 14.55
CA GLU A 153 6.69 -20.86 15.00
C GLU A 153 7.99 -21.61 14.62
N SER A 154 7.99 -22.46 13.60
CA SER A 154 9.14 -23.22 13.13
C SER A 154 9.94 -22.57 11.99
N ALA A 155 9.56 -21.38 11.51
CA ALA A 155 10.33 -20.65 10.50
C ALA A 155 10.91 -19.35 11.09
N ASP A 156 12.11 -19.50 11.63
CA ASP A 156 13.08 -18.50 12.12
C ASP A 156 12.90 -17.07 11.56
N ARG A 157 12.88 -16.10 12.49
CA ARG A 157 12.94 -14.65 12.23
C ARG A 157 14.36 -14.18 12.00
#